data_AF-A0A930HYA0-F1
#
_entry.id   AF-A0A930HYA0-F1
#
_cell.length_a   1.000
_cell.length_b   1.000
_cell.length_c   1.000
_cell.angle_alpha   90.00
_cell.angle_beta   90.00
_cell.angle_gamma   90.00
#
_symmetry.space_group_name_H-M   'P 1'
#
loop_
_entity.id
_entity.type
_entity.pdbx_description
1 polymer ?
#
loop_
_entity_poly.entity_id
_entity_poly.type
_entity_poly.pdbx_seq_one_letter_code
_entity_poly.pdbx_strand_id
1 'polypeptide(L)'
;MDTKHFKSKIAPFFWVNHEDQFSVCLSTGEYKQELFETREEEGFEGNGYDWCALAKAFLKEYMPELKATIHHDPEAGMYCAYATDADALRDFILKFREICDNDSLIKDLFLRVEIE
;
A
#
# COMPACT_ATOMS: atom_id res chain seq x y z
N MET A 1 -19.27 -10.59 1.24
CA MET A 1 -18.53 -10.15 0.04
C MET A 1 -17.85 -11.36 -0.55
N ASP A 2 -18.15 -11.72 -1.80
CA ASP A 2 -17.46 -12.84 -2.46
C ASP A 2 -15.99 -12.52 -2.66
N THR A 3 -15.10 -13.50 -2.41
CA THR A 3 -13.64 -13.34 -2.50
C THR A 3 -13.19 -12.81 -3.87
N LYS A 4 -13.94 -13.13 -4.94
CA LYS A 4 -13.67 -12.61 -6.29
C LYS A 4 -13.92 -11.11 -6.42
N HIS A 5 -15.01 -10.61 -5.83
CA HIS A 5 -15.34 -9.18 -5.85
C HIS A 5 -14.33 -8.36 -5.07
N PHE A 6 -13.91 -8.88 -3.91
CA PHE A 6 -12.86 -8.26 -3.10
C PHE A 6 -11.53 -8.16 -3.86
N LYS A 7 -11.05 -9.29 -4.42
CA LYS A 7 -9.81 -9.31 -5.22
C LYS A 7 -9.84 -8.34 -6.40
N SER A 8 -10.98 -8.19 -7.06
CA SER A 8 -11.15 -7.21 -8.14
C SER A 8 -11.12 -5.76 -7.65
N LYS A 9 -11.63 -5.49 -6.44
CA LYS A 9 -11.62 -4.15 -5.86
C LYS A 9 -10.23 -3.69 -5.46
N ILE A 10 -9.41 -4.60 -4.94
CA ILE A 10 -8.06 -4.27 -4.48
C ILE A 10 -7.02 -4.34 -5.61
N ALA A 11 -7.37 -4.84 -6.81
CA ALA A 11 -6.42 -4.91 -7.93
C ALA A 11 -5.79 -3.53 -8.22
N PRO A 12 -4.48 -3.45 -8.50
CA PRO A 12 -3.55 -4.56 -8.76
C PRO A 12 -2.93 -5.19 -7.51
N PHE A 13 -3.33 -4.78 -6.30
CA PHE A 13 -2.95 -5.48 -5.09
C PHE A 13 -3.59 -6.86 -5.05
N PHE A 14 -2.89 -7.82 -4.45
CA PHE A 14 -3.38 -9.19 -4.31
C PHE A 14 -3.30 -9.67 -2.86
N TRP A 15 -4.35 -10.37 -2.45
CA TRP A 15 -4.50 -10.91 -1.10
C TRP A 15 -4.00 -12.34 -1.02
N VAL A 16 -3.16 -12.60 -0.03
CA VAL A 16 -2.57 -13.90 0.30
C VAL A 16 -3.03 -14.31 1.70
N ASN A 17 -3.55 -15.54 1.83
CA ASN A 17 -3.85 -16.14 3.12
C ASN A 17 -2.70 -17.05 3.51
N HIS A 18 -2.17 -16.88 4.71
CA HIS A 18 -1.28 -17.82 5.38
C HIS A 18 -2.07 -18.54 6.50
N GLU A 19 -1.45 -19.49 7.19
CA GLU A 19 -2.13 -20.27 8.24
C GLU A 19 -2.55 -19.40 9.44
N ASP A 20 -1.71 -18.46 9.86
CA ASP A 20 -1.94 -17.60 11.04
C ASP A 20 -2.00 -16.10 10.74
N GLN A 21 -1.76 -15.70 9.48
CA GLN A 21 -1.72 -14.30 9.08
C GLN A 21 -2.21 -14.08 7.65
N PHE A 22 -2.43 -12.82 7.32
CA PHE A 22 -2.86 -12.37 6.01
C PHE A 22 -1.86 -11.38 5.47
N SER A 23 -1.66 -11.40 4.16
CA SER A 23 -0.75 -10.48 3.48
C SER A 23 -1.42 -9.89 2.25
N VAL A 24 -1.08 -8.64 1.96
CA VAL A 24 -1.44 -7.93 0.75
C VAL A 24 -0.16 -7.50 0.10
N CYS A 25 0.00 -7.87 -1.17
CA CYS A 25 1.19 -7.55 -1.92
C CYS A 25 0.85 -6.81 -3.22
N LEU A 26 1.84 -6.08 -3.74
CA LEU A 26 1.79 -5.38 -5.02
C LEU A 26 3.13 -5.56 -5.72
N SER A 27 3.09 -6.01 -6.98
CA SER A 27 4.25 -5.97 -7.85
C SER A 27 4.52 -4.53 -8.29
N THR A 28 5.74 -4.06 -8.06
CA THR A 28 6.15 -2.68 -8.35
C THR A 28 6.68 -2.53 -9.78
N GLY A 29 6.80 -1.29 -10.25
CA GLY A 29 7.35 -0.97 -11.58
C GLY A 29 6.33 -0.69 -12.69
N GLU A 30 5.06 -1.08 -12.53
CA GLU A 30 4.01 -0.79 -13.53
C GLU A 30 2.86 0.05 -12.96
N TYR A 31 2.43 -0.23 -11.72
CA TYR A 31 1.29 0.46 -11.14
C TYR A 31 1.69 1.84 -10.61
N LYS A 32 1.03 2.90 -11.08
CA LYS A 32 1.23 4.30 -10.64
C LYS A 32 2.71 4.73 -10.63
N GLN A 33 3.53 4.17 -11.52
CA GLN A 33 4.95 4.51 -11.64
C GLN A 33 5.16 6.02 -11.86
N GLU A 34 4.27 6.64 -12.66
CA GLU A 34 4.24 8.08 -12.93
C GLU A 34 4.21 8.96 -11.68
N LEU A 35 3.69 8.45 -10.56
CA LEU A 35 3.66 9.16 -9.28
C LEU A 35 5.08 9.28 -8.72
N PHE A 36 5.82 8.18 -8.69
CA PHE A 36 7.16 8.14 -8.11
C PHE A 36 8.17 8.85 -9.00
N GLU A 37 7.98 8.79 -10.33
CA GLU A 37 8.77 9.56 -11.30
C GLU A 37 8.70 11.08 -11.03
N THR A 38 7.62 11.60 -10.43
CA THR A 38 7.55 13.03 -10.06
C THR A 38 8.57 13.47 -9.01
N ARG A 39 9.12 12.51 -8.25
CA ARG A 39 10.12 12.74 -7.19
C ARG A 39 11.33 11.81 -7.36
N GLU A 40 11.61 11.37 -8.58
CA GLU A 40 12.78 10.54 -8.89
C GLU A 40 14.09 11.24 -8.48
N GLU A 41 14.16 12.56 -8.67
CA GLU A 41 15.29 13.40 -8.27
C GLU A 41 15.55 13.44 -6.76
N GLU A 42 14.55 13.10 -5.94
CA GLU A 42 14.71 12.95 -4.49
C GLU A 42 15.19 11.54 -4.11
N GLY A 43 15.06 10.56 -5.02
CA GLY A 43 15.49 9.17 -4.85
C GLY A 43 14.36 8.13 -4.88
N PHE A 44 13.13 8.53 -5.20
CA PHE A 44 12.00 7.60 -5.31
C PHE A 44 12.04 6.85 -6.64
N GLU A 45 12.01 5.52 -6.60
CA GLU A 45 12.08 4.66 -7.78
C GLU A 45 10.74 3.99 -8.11
N GLY A 46 9.75 4.12 -7.23
CA GLY A 46 8.50 3.36 -7.29
C GLY A 46 8.66 1.90 -6.90
N ASN A 47 9.73 1.58 -6.16
CA ASN A 47 10.05 0.25 -5.68
C ASN A 47 9.19 -0.13 -4.44
N GLY A 48 9.32 -1.35 -3.91
CA GLY A 48 8.48 -1.77 -2.78
C GLY A 48 8.72 -0.95 -1.50
N TYR A 49 9.91 -0.38 -1.31
CA TYR A 49 10.22 0.49 -0.18
C TYR A 49 9.48 1.84 -0.29
N ASP A 50 9.39 2.39 -1.50
CA ASP A 50 8.65 3.64 -1.75
C ASP A 50 7.15 3.46 -1.49
N TRP A 51 6.59 2.33 -1.96
CA TRP A 51 5.22 1.95 -1.66
C TRP A 51 4.99 1.73 -0.16
N CYS A 52 5.98 1.19 0.56
CA CYS A 52 5.93 1.06 2.00
C CYS A 52 5.94 2.41 2.71
N ALA A 53 6.79 3.34 2.29
CA ALA A 53 6.82 4.70 2.83
C ALA A 53 5.46 5.40 2.62
N LEU A 54 4.87 5.27 1.42
CA LEU A 54 3.54 5.78 1.10
C LEU A 54 2.44 5.15 1.98
N ALA A 55 2.49 3.83 2.18
CA ALA A 55 1.53 3.12 3.03
C ALA A 55 1.65 3.52 4.51
N LYS A 56 2.87 3.69 5.02
CA LYS A 56 3.12 4.20 6.39
C LYS A 56 2.56 5.61 6.56
N ALA A 57 2.75 6.50 5.58
CA ALA A 57 2.19 7.84 5.59
C ALA A 57 0.66 7.79 5.58
N PHE A 58 0.07 6.94 4.74
CA PHE A 58 -1.37 6.71 4.71
C PHE A 58 -1.90 6.25 6.08
N LEU A 59 -1.27 5.26 6.70
CA LEU A 59 -1.66 4.78 8.04
C LEU A 59 -1.55 5.90 9.07
N LYS A 60 -0.50 6.71 9.04
CA LYS A 60 -0.33 7.84 9.97
C LYS A 60 -1.46 8.87 9.83
N GLU A 61 -1.96 9.11 8.63
CA GLU A 61 -2.91 10.19 8.35
C GLU A 61 -4.37 9.75 8.40
N TYR A 62 -4.70 8.61 7.80
CA TYR A 62 -6.06 8.15 7.60
C TYR A 62 -6.48 7.05 8.57
N MET A 63 -5.53 6.23 9.05
CA MET A 63 -5.81 5.03 9.84
C MET A 63 -4.78 4.80 10.95
N PRO A 64 -4.56 5.78 11.85
CA PRO A 64 -3.49 5.70 12.85
C PRO A 64 -3.70 4.55 13.83
N GLU A 65 -4.95 4.11 14.03
CA GLU A 65 -5.28 2.95 14.85
C GLU A 65 -4.73 1.63 14.29
N LEU A 66 -4.58 1.52 12.97
CA LEU A 66 -4.09 0.31 12.31
C LEU A 66 -2.58 0.23 12.22
N LYS A 67 -1.86 1.31 12.54
CA LYS A 67 -0.38 1.38 12.44
C LYS A 67 0.33 0.33 13.32
N ALA A 68 -0.27 -0.04 14.46
CA ALA A 68 0.28 -1.07 15.35
C ALA A 68 -0.07 -2.50 14.90
N THR A 69 -1.06 -2.66 14.03
CA THR A 69 -1.58 -3.95 13.57
C THR A 69 -1.05 -4.34 12.20
N ILE A 70 -0.87 -3.36 11.32
CA ILE A 70 -0.34 -3.57 9.97
C ILE A 70 1.17 -3.48 10.02
N HIS A 71 1.82 -4.58 9.63
CA HIS A 71 3.25 -4.66 9.45
C HIS A 71 3.58 -4.64 7.96
N HIS A 72 4.79 -4.23 7.61
CA HIS A 72 5.25 -4.13 6.22
C HIS A 72 6.56 -4.88 6.06
N ASP A 73 6.71 -5.59 4.95
CA ASP A 73 7.91 -6.34 4.57
C ASP A 73 8.23 -6.08 3.09
N PRO A 74 8.64 -4.85 2.73
CA PRO A 74 8.89 -4.50 1.34
C PRO A 74 10.20 -5.10 0.79
N GLU A 75 10.17 -5.41 -0.50
CA GLU A 75 11.32 -5.79 -1.31
C GLU A 75 11.40 -4.85 -2.54
N ALA A 76 12.56 -4.73 -3.17
CA ALA A 76 12.73 -3.84 -4.32
C ALA A 76 11.67 -4.05 -5.43
N GLY A 77 11.30 -5.30 -5.71
CA GLY A 77 10.29 -5.65 -6.73
C GLY A 77 8.86 -5.84 -6.21
N MET A 78 8.62 -5.74 -4.90
CA MET A 78 7.32 -6.03 -4.32
C MET A 78 7.08 -5.27 -3.02
N TYR A 79 5.93 -4.59 -2.95
CA TYR A 79 5.41 -4.12 -1.69
C TYR A 79 4.62 -5.25 -1.01
N CYS A 80 4.83 -5.47 0.28
CA CYS A 80 4.07 -6.42 1.09
C CYS A 80 3.68 -5.78 2.43
N ALA A 81 2.41 -5.94 2.80
CA ALA A 81 1.89 -5.64 4.12
C ALA A 81 1.14 -6.84 4.68
N TYR A 82 1.29 -7.10 5.97
CA TYR A 82 0.68 -8.25 6.62
C TYR A 82 0.13 -7.91 8.00
N ALA A 83 -0.87 -8.69 8.42
CA ALA A 83 -1.46 -8.62 9.75
C ALA A 83 -2.08 -9.96 10.13
N THR A 84 -2.18 -10.24 11.43
CA THR A 84 -2.95 -11.37 11.96
C THR A 84 -4.46 -11.08 11.95
N ASP A 85 -4.82 -9.80 12.03
CA ASP A 85 -6.21 -9.35 11.93
C ASP A 85 -6.60 -9.12 10.46
N ALA A 86 -7.40 -10.05 9.92
CA ALA A 86 -7.87 -10.02 8.55
C ALA A 86 -8.74 -8.79 8.25
N ASP A 87 -9.55 -8.36 9.21
CA ASP A 87 -10.49 -7.26 8.98
C ASP A 87 -9.74 -5.92 9.00
N ALA A 88 -8.78 -5.76 9.92
CA ALA A 88 -7.85 -4.63 9.89
C ALA A 88 -7.11 -4.51 8.55
N LEU A 89 -6.54 -5.61 8.04
CA LEU A 89 -5.82 -5.59 6.77
C LEU A 89 -6.75 -5.33 5.57
N ARG A 90 -8.00 -5.82 5.62
CA ARG A 90 -9.02 -5.52 4.60
C ARG A 90 -9.40 -4.05 4.58
N ASP A 91 -9.69 -3.47 5.74
CA ASP A 91 -10.02 -2.05 5.87
C ASP A 91 -8.87 -1.17 5.37
N PHE A 92 -7.63 -1.50 5.77
CA PHE A 92 -6.43 -0.85 5.27
C PHE A 92 -6.37 -0.87 3.74
N ILE A 93 -6.42 -2.05 3.11
CA ILE A 93 -6.20 -2.13 1.66
C ILE A 93 -7.36 -1.52 0.87
N LEU A 94 -8.60 -1.62 1.35
CA LEU A 94 -9.74 -1.00 0.68
C LEU A 94 -9.61 0.52 0.65
N LYS A 95 -9.33 1.14 1.81
CA LYS A 95 -9.14 2.60 1.87
C LYS A 95 -7.86 3.04 1.16
N PHE A 96 -6.77 2.30 1.30
CA PHE A 96 -5.51 2.62 0.62
C PHE A 96 -5.71 2.60 -0.90
N ARG A 97 -6.45 1.60 -1.42
CA ARG A 97 -6.81 1.52 -2.83
C ARG A 97 -7.68 2.70 -3.27
N GLU A 98 -8.64 3.15 -2.47
CA GLU A 98 -9.45 4.33 -2.76
C GLU A 98 -8.60 5.61 -2.88
N ILE A 99 -7.59 5.77 -2.02
CA ILE A 99 -6.62 6.87 -2.15
C ILE A 99 -5.81 6.72 -3.44
N CYS A 100 -5.35 5.52 -3.77
CA CYS A 100 -4.59 5.28 -4.99
C CYS A 100 -5.39 5.52 -6.28
N ASP A 101 -6.72 5.38 -6.24
CA ASP A 101 -7.61 5.70 -7.37
C ASP A 101 -7.81 7.22 -7.54
N ASN A 102 -7.60 7.99 -6.46
CA ASN A 102 -7.74 9.44 -6.48
C ASN A 102 -6.38 10.13 -6.63
N ASP A 103 -6.05 10.49 -7.87
CA ASP A 103 -4.78 11.15 -8.22
C ASP A 103 -4.45 12.38 -7.38
N SER A 104 -5.44 13.17 -6.96
CA SER A 104 -5.18 14.34 -6.11
C SER A 104 -4.77 13.94 -4.69
N LEU A 105 -5.46 12.95 -4.11
CA LEU A 105 -5.18 12.49 -2.75
C LEU A 105 -3.86 11.73 -2.66
N ILE A 106 -3.58 10.82 -3.60
CA ILE A 106 -2.32 10.08 -3.57
C ILE A 106 -1.12 11.00 -3.80
N LYS A 107 -1.23 12.02 -4.67
CA LYS A 107 -0.16 13.01 -4.89
C LYS A 107 0.07 13.86 -3.65
N ASP A 108 -0.99 14.37 -3.03
CA ASP A 108 -0.90 15.15 -1.79
C ASP A 108 -0.30 14.33 -0.64
N LEU A 109 -0.70 13.06 -0.51
CA LEU A 109 -0.10 12.14 0.45
C LEU A 109 1.38 11.89 0.14
N PHE A 110 1.70 11.63 -1.13
CA PHE A 110 3.07 11.34 -1.57
C PHE A 110 4.00 12.52 -1.33
N LEU A 111 3.55 13.77 -1.50
CA LEU A 111 4.34 14.97 -1.19
C LEU A 111 4.77 15.07 0.28
N ARG A 112 4.08 14.36 1.19
CA ARG A 112 4.39 14.32 2.62
C ARG A 112 5.27 13.14 3.00
N VAL A 113 5.54 12.23 2.06
CA VAL A 113 6.46 11.11 2.26
C VAL A 113 7.88 11.65 2.19
N GLU A 114 8.68 11.35 3.19
CA GLU A 114 10.10 11.64 3.21
C GLU A 114 10.86 10.37 2.85
N ILE A 115 12.00 10.51 2.16
CA ILE A 115 12.94 9.40 1.99
C ILE A 115 13.58 9.12 3.35
N GLU A 116 13.43 7.89 3.83
CA GLU A 116 14.05 7.39 5.07
C GLU A 116 15.47 6.88 4.81
#